data_AF-A0A2R3J5H1-F1
#
_entry.id   AF-A0A2R3J5H1-F1
#
_cell.length_a   1.000
_cell.length_b   1.000
_cell.length_c   1.000
_cell.angle_alpha   90.00
_cell.angle_beta   90.00
_cell.angle_gamma   90.00
#
_symmetry.space_group_name_H-M   'P 1'
#
loop_
_entity.id
_entity.type
_entity.pdbx_description
1 polymer ?
#
loop_
_entity_poly.entity_id
_entity_poly.type
_entity_poly.pdbx_seq_one_letter_code
_entity_poly.pdbx_strand_id
1 'polypeptide(L)'
;MTSEEIQLHLSAGKLVTQLALAWSDKLSFILDDKMAIKRLRFEDLLQDQAEQDGGEDALAQFDASFTLMMLTFAEFLPALFEALGGIEVPQGV
;
A
#
# COMPACT_ATOMS: atom_id res chain seq x y z
N MET A 1 -11.04 7.74 -12.21
CA MET A 1 -12.15 6.89 -11.69
C MET A 1 -13.53 7.55 -11.78
N THR A 2 -13.64 8.83 -12.17
CA THR A 2 -14.92 9.56 -12.24
C THR A 2 -15.46 9.77 -13.67
N SER A 3 -14.83 9.14 -14.67
CA SER A 3 -15.31 9.23 -16.06
C SER A 3 -16.68 8.56 -16.20
N GLU A 4 -17.52 9.13 -17.07
CA GLU A 4 -18.84 8.58 -17.41
C GLU A 4 -18.74 7.15 -17.93
N GLU A 5 -17.66 6.80 -18.63
CA GLU A 5 -17.42 5.44 -19.13
C GLU A 5 -17.25 4.42 -17.99
N ILE A 6 -16.53 4.79 -16.92
CA ILE A 6 -16.36 3.94 -15.74
C ILE A 6 -17.71 3.78 -15.03
N GLN A 7 -18.46 4.87 -14.86
CA GLN A 7 -19.79 4.83 -14.24
C GLN A 7 -20.79 3.98 -15.04
N LEU A 8 -20.73 4.04 -16.38
CA LEU A 8 -21.55 3.21 -17.25
C LEU A 8 -21.21 1.72 -17.07
N HIS A 9 -19.93 1.37 -17.00
CA HIS A 9 -19.52 -0.01 -16.76
C HIS A 9 -19.95 -0.55 -15.38
N LEU A 10 -19.87 0.28 -14.34
CA LEU A 10 -20.34 -0.09 -13.00
C LEU A 10 -21.87 -0.26 -12.97
N SER A 11 -22.63 0.66 -13.58
CA SER A 11 -24.09 0.55 -13.64
C SER A 11 -24.57 -0.61 -14.51
N ALA A 12 -23.76 -1.05 -15.49
CA ALA A 12 -23.98 -2.27 -16.26
C ALA A 12 -23.60 -3.57 -15.52
N GLY A 13 -23.26 -3.49 -14.23
CA GLY A 13 -23.01 -4.66 -13.36
C GLY A 13 -21.59 -5.21 -13.40
N LYS A 14 -20.61 -4.50 -13.97
CA LYS A 14 -19.20 -4.89 -13.84
C LYS A 14 -18.69 -4.61 -12.41
N LEU A 15 -17.80 -5.48 -11.93
CA LEU A 15 -17.14 -5.33 -10.64
C LEU A 15 -15.68 -4.94 -10.84
N VAL A 16 -15.17 -4.09 -9.94
CA VAL A 16 -13.75 -3.75 -9.88
C VAL A 16 -13.01 -4.91 -9.22
N THR A 17 -12.10 -5.54 -9.96
CA THR A 17 -11.27 -6.65 -9.45
C THR A 17 -9.82 -6.24 -9.18
N GLN A 18 -9.40 -5.08 -9.69
CA GLN A 18 -8.10 -4.46 -9.40
C GLN A 18 -8.25 -2.94 -9.34
N LEU A 19 -7.64 -2.31 -8.34
CA LEU A 19 -7.67 -0.87 -8.16
C LEU A 19 -6.28 -0.34 -7.79
N ALA A 20 -5.77 0.62 -8.56
CA ALA A 20 -4.58 1.37 -8.19
C ALA A 20 -4.95 2.42 -7.14
N LEU A 21 -4.20 2.44 -6.04
CA LEU A 21 -4.43 3.26 -4.87
C LEU A 21 -3.13 3.94 -4.45
N ALA A 22 -3.26 5.13 -3.90
CA ALA A 22 -2.20 5.82 -3.18
C ALA A 22 -2.64 5.97 -1.72
N TRP A 23 -1.75 5.66 -0.78
CA TRP A 23 -1.99 5.86 0.63
C TRP A 23 -1.14 7.03 1.12
N SER A 24 -1.82 8.14 1.42
CA SER A 24 -1.19 9.40 1.81
C SER A 24 -0.14 9.84 0.76
N ASP A 25 0.99 10.36 1.21
CA ASP A 25 2.19 10.68 0.44
C ASP A 25 3.32 9.66 0.66
N LYS A 26 3.00 8.47 1.22
CA LYS A 26 3.98 7.48 1.65
C LYS A 26 4.18 6.34 0.65
N LEU A 27 3.10 5.80 0.08
CA LEU A 27 3.18 4.68 -0.87
C LEU A 27 2.02 4.61 -1.85
N SER A 28 2.26 3.92 -2.97
CA SER A 28 1.27 3.58 -3.99
C SER A 28 1.32 2.09 -4.33
N PHE A 29 0.16 1.51 -4.66
CA PHE A 29 0.01 0.07 -4.90
C PHE A 29 -1.23 -0.25 -5.73
N ILE A 30 -1.33 -1.49 -6.19
CA ILE A 30 -2.55 -2.07 -6.76
C ILE A 30 -3.09 -3.11 -5.78
N LEU A 31 -4.35 -2.97 -5.39
CA LEU A 31 -5.07 -3.97 -4.62
C LEU A 31 -5.95 -4.80 -5.57
N ASP A 32 -5.94 -6.11 -5.42
CA ASP A 32 -6.90 -7.00 -6.09
C ASP A 32 -7.98 -7.54 -5.16
N ASP A 33 -8.98 -8.19 -5.75
CA ASP A 33 -10.12 -8.82 -5.06
C ASP A 33 -9.75 -10.01 -4.15
N LYS A 34 -8.47 -10.41 -4.10
CA LYS A 34 -7.94 -11.46 -3.22
C LYS A 34 -7.05 -10.90 -2.13
N MET A 35 -7.12 -9.59 -1.86
CA MET A 35 -6.29 -8.89 -0.89
C MET A 35 -4.79 -8.91 -1.23
N ALA A 36 -4.41 -9.15 -2.49
CA ALA A 36 -3.01 -9.08 -2.89
C ALA A 36 -2.60 -7.63 -3.19
N ILE A 37 -1.54 -7.20 -2.51
CA ILE A 37 -0.88 -5.91 -2.76
C ILE A 37 0.17 -6.13 -3.84
N LYS A 38 0.00 -5.47 -4.99
CA LYS A 38 0.86 -5.57 -6.18
C LYS A 38 1.46 -4.22 -6.53
N ARG A 39 2.63 -4.24 -7.18
CA ARG A 39 3.32 -3.02 -7.64
C ARG A 39 3.47 -1.97 -6.53
N LEU A 40 3.79 -2.43 -5.33
CA LEU A 40 4.06 -1.55 -4.21
C LEU A 40 5.27 -0.66 -4.54
N ARG A 41 5.09 0.64 -4.34
CA ARG A 41 6.10 1.67 -4.50
C ARG A 41 6.03 2.59 -3.28
N PHE A 42 7.16 2.86 -2.66
CA PHE A 42 7.28 3.93 -1.67
C PHE A 42 7.57 5.23 -2.40
N GLU A 43 7.00 6.34 -1.94
CA GLU A 43 7.20 7.64 -2.56
C GLU A 43 8.60 8.18 -2.26
N ASP A 44 9.08 9.08 -3.13
CA ASP A 44 10.49 9.51 -3.16
C ASP A 44 10.96 10.11 -1.84
N LEU A 45 10.12 10.91 -1.16
CA LEU A 45 10.45 11.51 0.13
C LEU A 45 10.83 10.46 1.19
N LEU A 46 10.18 9.31 1.17
CA LEU A 46 10.45 8.22 2.11
C LEU A 46 11.75 7.50 1.75
N GLN A 47 12.05 7.38 0.45
CA GLN A 47 13.32 6.81 -0.01
C GLN A 47 14.50 7.74 0.34
N ASP A 48 14.36 9.04 0.11
CA ASP A 48 15.35 10.05 0.45
C ASP A 48 15.67 10.05 1.96
N GLN A 49 14.66 9.83 2.81
CA GLN A 49 14.84 9.70 4.26
C GLN A 49 15.67 8.47 4.63
N ALA A 50 15.37 7.31 4.03
CA ALA A 50 16.16 6.10 4.25
C ALA A 50 17.62 6.28 3.79
N GLU A 51 17.83 6.97 2.66
CA GLU A 51 19.17 7.28 2.16
C GLU A 51 19.95 8.19 3.13
N GLN A 52 19.29 9.19 3.72
CA GLN A 52 19.91 10.07 4.73
C GLN A 52 20.26 9.31 6.01
N ASP A 53 19.39 8.40 6.46
CA ASP A 53 19.59 7.63 7.70
C ASP A 53 20.68 6.55 7.55
N GLY A 54 20.84 5.98 6.34
CA GLY A 54 21.79 4.90 6.07
C GLY A 54 23.23 5.32 5.77
N GLY A 55 23.47 6.56 5.31
CA GLY A 55 24.82 7.04 4.98
C GLY A 55 25.49 6.32 3.79
N GLU A 56 26.81 6.23 3.72
CA GLU A 56 27.50 5.67 2.54
C GLU A 56 27.67 4.13 2.56
N ASP A 57 27.40 3.48 3.69
CA ASP A 57 27.57 2.04 3.84
C ASP A 57 26.33 1.26 3.35
N ALA A 58 26.54 0.26 2.49
CA ALA A 58 25.46 -0.48 1.87
C ALA A 58 24.63 -1.31 2.86
N LEU A 59 25.23 -1.81 3.95
CA LEU A 59 24.49 -2.58 4.96
C LEU A 59 23.65 -1.63 5.83
N ALA A 60 24.20 -0.49 6.22
CA ALA A 60 23.46 0.55 6.92
C ALA A 60 22.30 1.10 6.09
N GLN A 61 22.50 1.30 4.79
CA GLN A 61 21.44 1.69 3.85
C GLN A 61 20.30 0.69 3.78
N PHE A 62 20.62 -0.60 3.72
CA PHE A 62 19.62 -1.65 3.74
C PHE A 62 18.84 -1.66 5.07
N ASP A 63 19.54 -1.54 6.20
CA ASP A 63 18.92 -1.53 7.53
C ASP A 63 17.97 -0.34 7.73
N ALA A 64 18.39 0.86 7.32
CA ALA A 64 17.57 2.06 7.34
C ALA A 64 16.33 1.92 6.45
N SER A 65 16.52 1.48 5.20
CA SER A 65 15.42 1.25 4.24
C SER A 65 14.42 0.21 4.75
N PHE A 66 14.91 -0.91 5.29
CA PHE A 66 14.07 -1.96 5.83
C PHE A 66 13.30 -1.49 7.07
N THR A 67 13.96 -0.79 7.97
CA THR A 67 13.33 -0.23 9.17
C THR A 67 12.21 0.74 8.80
N LEU A 68 12.47 1.67 7.89
CA LEU A 68 11.49 2.66 7.46
C LEU A 68 10.29 2.01 6.73
N MET A 69 10.55 0.99 5.90
CA MET A 69 9.50 0.17 5.28
C MET A 69 8.61 -0.49 6.34
N MET A 70 9.21 -1.14 7.35
CA MET A 70 8.46 -1.83 8.40
C MET A 70 7.64 -0.88 9.27
N LEU A 71 8.20 0.29 9.61
CA LEU A 71 7.47 1.34 10.32
C LEU A 71 6.27 1.85 9.51
N THR A 72 6.46 2.05 8.20
CA THR A 72 5.38 2.45 7.30
C THR A 72 4.27 1.40 7.23
N PHE A 73 4.63 0.11 7.16
CA PHE A 73 3.65 -0.97 7.19
C PHE A 73 2.89 -1.09 8.51
N ALA A 74 3.53 -0.76 9.63
CA ALA A 74 2.87 -0.76 10.94
C ALA A 74 1.70 0.24 11.00
N GLU A 75 1.77 1.34 10.24
CA GLU A 75 0.66 2.29 10.09
C GLU A 75 -0.29 1.91 8.95
N PHE A 76 0.26 1.53 7.79
CA PHE A 76 -0.50 1.28 6.56
C PHE A 76 -1.43 0.08 6.67
N LEU A 77 -0.96 -1.07 7.19
CA LEU A 77 -1.75 -2.30 7.19
C LEU A 77 -3.00 -2.18 8.06
N PRO A 78 -2.94 -1.67 9.31
CA PRO A 78 -4.15 -1.43 10.11
C PRO A 78 -5.14 -0.50 9.41
N ALA A 79 -4.66 0.61 8.82
CA ALA A 79 -5.50 1.56 8.11
C ALA A 79 -6.18 0.94 6.88
N LEU A 80 -5.45 0.10 6.14
CA LEU A 80 -6.00 -0.63 5.00
C LEU A 80 -7.11 -1.61 5.44
N PHE A 81 -6.86 -2.38 6.51
CA PHE A 81 -7.86 -3.32 7.01
C PHE A 81 -9.11 -2.60 7.50
N GLU A 82 -8.96 -1.52 8.26
CA GLU A 82 -10.09 -0.70 8.70
C GLU A 82 -10.90 -0.16 7.52
N ALA A 83 -10.23 0.39 6.50
CA ALA A 83 -10.88 0.92 5.30
C ALA A 83 -11.66 -0.14 4.51
N LEU A 84 -11.28 -1.41 4.62
CA LEU A 84 -11.95 -2.55 3.96
C LEU A 84 -13.03 -3.21 4.84
N GLY A 85 -13.36 -2.61 6.00
CA GLY A 85 -14.41 -3.10 6.90
C GLY A 85 -13.91 -3.99 8.04
N GLY A 86 -12.61 -4.01 8.29
CA GLY A 86 -11.96 -4.81 9.32
C GLY A 86 -11.40 -6.14 8.79
N ILE A 87 -10.64 -6.84 9.63
CA ILE A 87 -10.09 -8.16 9.33
C ILE A 87 -10.77 -9.22 10.20
N GLU A 88 -11.16 -10.33 9.58
CA GLU A 88 -11.61 -11.49 10.32
C GLU A 88 -10.42 -12.13 11.04
N VAL A 89 -10.41 -12.07 12.36
CA VAL A 89 -9.36 -12.69 13.18
C VAL A 89 -9.71 -14.16 13.35
N PRO A 90 -8.85 -15.10 12.88
CA PRO A 90 -9.09 -16.52 13.07
C PRO A 90 -9.23 -16.83 14.55
N GLN A 91 -10.35 -17.45 14.93
CA GLN A 91 -10.51 -17.97 16.29
C GLN A 91 -9.67 -19.25 16.39
N GLY A 92 -8.68 -19.24 17.29
CA GLY A 92 -7.88 -20.42 17.58
C GLY A 92 -8.77 -21.58 18.03
N VAL A 93 -8.33 -22.81 17.76
CA VAL A 93 -8.95 -24.05 18.27
C VAL A 93 -8.76 -24.20 19.77
#